data_AF-A0A354J7Q9-F1
#
_entry.id   AF-A0A354J7Q9-F1
#
_cell.length_a   1.000
_cell.length_b   1.000
_cell.length_c   1.000
_cell.angle_alpha   90.00
_cell.angle_beta   90.00
_cell.angle_gamma   90.00
#
_symmetry.space_group_name_H-M   'P 1'
#
loop_
_entity.id
_entity.type
_entity.pdbx_description
1 polymer ?
#
loop_
_entity_poly.entity_id
_entity_poly.type
_entity_poly.pdbx_seq_one_letter_code
_entity_poly.pdbx_strand_id
1 'polypeptide(L)'
;IVLPSIKGMILINAVYVIVFLATSEINELIIWIRDSMMDASNRGFGVASAAAWIYSFSIAILLLISYLLFGREKKVKVKHAQIIRKRGY
;
A
#
# COMPACT_ATOMS: atom_id res chain seq x y z
N ILE A 1 -19.79 -17.16 -5.10
CA ILE A 1 -20.34 -15.82 -5.44
C ILE A 1 -19.52 -14.66 -4.82
N VAL A 2 -18.89 -14.82 -3.64
CA VAL A 2 -18.18 -13.73 -2.94
C VAL A 2 -16.80 -13.36 -3.49
N LEU A 3 -16.03 -14.31 -4.05
CA LEU A 3 -14.63 -14.13 -4.48
C LEU A 3 -14.34 -12.89 -5.37
N PRO A 4 -15.21 -12.49 -6.33
CA PRO A 4 -14.97 -11.29 -7.13
C PRO A 4 -15.29 -9.99 -6.39
N SER A 5 -16.19 -10.03 -5.40
CA SER A 5 -16.65 -8.83 -4.66
C SER A 5 -15.64 -8.36 -3.60
N ILE A 6 -14.73 -9.25 -3.16
CA ILE A 6 -13.67 -8.92 -2.18
C ILE A 6 -12.40 -8.39 -2.88
N LYS A 7 -12.34 -8.35 -4.22
CA LYS A 7 -11.11 -7.92 -4.94
C LYS A 7 -10.71 -6.49 -4.63
N GLY A 8 -11.64 -5.54 -4.59
CA GLY A 8 -11.35 -4.17 -4.16
C GLY A 8 -10.96 -4.09 -2.68
N MET A 9 -11.56 -4.96 -1.85
CA MET A 9 -11.25 -5.06 -0.42
C MET A 9 -9.84 -5.64 -0.17
N ILE A 10 -9.28 -6.42 -1.10
CA ILE A 10 -7.90 -6.93 -1.01
C ILE A 10 -6.88 -5.80 -1.15
N LEU A 11 -7.06 -4.88 -2.11
CA LEU A 11 -6.17 -3.72 -2.26
C LEU A 11 -6.19 -2.85 -0.99
N ILE A 12 -7.38 -2.54 -0.47
CA ILE A 12 -7.53 -1.72 0.74
C ILE A 12 -6.87 -2.38 1.95
N ASN A 13 -7.06 -3.70 2.12
CA ASN A 13 -6.45 -4.45 3.22
C ASN A 13 -4.93 -4.56 3.06
N ALA A 14 -4.43 -4.73 1.84
CA ALA A 14 -2.99 -4.76 1.58
C ALA A 14 -2.33 -3.42 1.98
N VAL A 15 -2.92 -2.29 1.57
CA VAL A 15 -2.47 -0.96 1.99
C VAL A 15 -2.52 -0.81 3.50
N TYR A 16 -3.62 -1.21 4.14
CA TYR A 16 -3.78 -1.15 5.59
C TYR A 16 -2.67 -1.91 6.33
N VAL A 17 -2.42 -3.18 5.98
CA VAL A 17 -1.42 -4.00 6.64
C VAL A 17 0.00 -3.42 6.45
N ILE A 18 0.31 -2.89 5.26
CA ILE A 18 1.60 -2.24 5.00
C ILE A 18 1.80 -1.04 5.92
N VAL A 19 0.82 -0.13 5.97
CA VAL A 19 0.91 1.08 6.81
C VAL A 19 0.95 0.70 8.29
N PHE A 20 0.09 -0.22 8.71
CA PHE A 20 0.04 -0.69 10.09
C PHE A 20 1.39 -1.24 10.54
N LEU A 21 2.02 -2.13 9.75
CA LEU A 21 3.34 -2.69 10.08
C LEU A 21 4.46 -1.64 10.02
N ALA A 22 4.36 -0.68 9.11
CA ALA A 22 5.34 0.39 9.00
C ALA A 22 5.30 1.35 10.22
N THR A 23 4.11 1.66 10.73
CA THR A 23 3.95 2.56 11.88
C THR A 23 3.86 1.84 13.23
N SER A 24 3.93 0.50 13.21
CA SER A 24 3.86 -0.29 14.44
C SER A 24 5.08 -0.03 15.31
N GLU A 25 4.87 0.02 16.63
CA GLU A 25 5.95 0.18 17.61
C GLU A 25 6.85 -1.07 17.70
N ILE A 26 6.44 -2.17 17.06
CA ILE A 26 7.24 -3.38 16.89
C ILE A 26 8.28 -3.23 15.76
N ASN A 27 8.21 -2.15 14.97
CA ASN A 27 9.10 -1.93 13.85
C ASN A 27 10.43 -1.34 14.33
N GLU A 28 11.49 -2.16 14.33
CA GLU A 28 12.82 -1.76 14.79
C GLU A 28 13.38 -0.50 14.07
N LEU A 29 12.98 -0.25 12.82
CA LEU A 29 13.41 0.95 12.08
C LEU A 29 12.80 2.22 12.67
N ILE A 30 11.51 2.22 13.03
CA ILE A 30 10.86 3.41 13.60
C ILE A 30 11.38 3.68 15.02
N ILE A 31 11.68 2.62 15.77
CA ILE A 31 12.30 2.70 17.09
C ILE A 31 13.70 3.31 16.95
N TRP A 32 14.52 2.81 16.03
CA TRP A 32 15.87 3.33 15.80
C TRP A 32 15.86 4.81 15.38
N ILE A 33 14.92 5.22 14.52
CA ILE A 33 14.75 6.62 14.10
C ILE A 33 14.36 7.49 15.31
N ARG A 34 13.43 7.02 16.16
CA ARG A 34 13.02 7.73 17.38
C ARG A 34 14.15 7.84 18.40
N ASP A 35 14.85 6.75 18.67
CA ASP A 35 15.98 6.74 19.60
C ASP A 35 17.09 7.67 19.11
N SER A 36 17.36 7.66 17.81
CA SER A 36 18.31 8.60 17.19
C SER A 36 17.85 10.06 17.24
N MET A 37 16.56 10.37 17.41
CA MET A 37 16.09 11.75 17.67
C MET A 37 16.26 12.13 19.14
N MET A 38 16.02 11.19 20.06
CA MET A 38 16.06 11.46 21.50
C MET A 38 17.49 11.48 22.05
N ASP A 39 18.43 10.80 21.39
CA ASP A 39 19.84 10.78 21.75
C ASP A 39 20.59 12.00 21.17
N ALA A 40 20.29 13.17 21.76
CA ALA A 40 20.81 14.47 21.33
C ALA A 40 22.34 14.63 21.45
N SER A 41 23.03 13.69 22.09
CA SER A 41 24.47 13.76 22.37
C SER A 41 25.37 13.21 21.24
N ASN A 42 24.89 12.25 20.44
CA ASN A 42 25.74 11.57 19.43
C ASN A 42 25.19 11.62 17.99
N ARG A 43 23.87 11.72 17.81
CA ARG A 43 23.24 11.76 16.48
C ARG A 43 22.21 12.87 16.49
N GLY A 44 22.59 14.04 15.98
CA GLY A 44 21.71 15.20 15.98
C GLY A 44 20.42 14.97 15.17
N PHE A 45 19.39 15.77 15.47
CA PHE A 45 18.07 15.77 14.81
C PHE A 45 18.10 15.72 13.27
N GLY A 46 19.15 16.26 12.64
CA GLY A 46 19.33 16.21 11.20
C GLY A 46 19.47 14.79 10.63
N VAL A 47 20.19 13.90 11.32
CA VAL A 47 20.39 12.51 10.87
C VAL A 47 19.08 11.73 10.97
N ALA A 48 18.34 11.92 12.07
CA ALA A 48 17.08 11.25 12.26
C ALA A 48 15.98 11.76 11.30
N SER A 49 15.96 13.06 10.98
CA SER A 49 15.07 13.62 9.96
C SER A 49 15.37 13.05 8.57
N ALA A 50 16.66 12.96 8.19
CA ALA A 50 17.05 12.33 6.93
C ALA A 50 16.62 10.85 6.86
N ALA A 51 16.80 10.09 7.95
CA ALA A 51 16.35 8.71 8.05
C ALA A 51 14.81 8.60 7.95
N ALA A 52 14.06 9.52 8.55
CA ALA A 52 12.60 9.56 8.45
C ALA A 52 12.13 9.81 7.01
N TRP A 53 12.81 10.69 6.27
CA TRP A 53 12.52 10.93 4.85
C TRP A 53 12.79 9.71 3.98
N ILE A 54 13.92 9.04 4.18
CA ILE A 54 14.24 7.79 3.48
C ILE A 54 13.17 6.74 3.75
N TYR A 55 12.77 6.59 5.02
CA TYR A 55 11.72 5.66 5.44
C TYR A 55 10.36 5.98 4.79
N SER A 56 10.00 7.27 4.71
CA SER A 56 8.79 7.75 4.03
C SER A 56 8.78 7.36 2.54
N PHE A 57 9.89 7.57 1.83
CA PHE A 57 10.02 7.14 0.44
C PHE A 57 9.95 5.62 0.29
N SER A 58 10.54 4.83 1.20
CA SER A 58 10.43 3.37 1.18
C SER A 58 8.97 2.90 1.30
N ILE A 59 8.18 3.50 2.20
CA ILE A 59 6.75 3.18 2.32
C ILE A 59 6.00 3.60 1.05
N ALA A 60 6.29 4.77 0.50
CA ALA A 60 5.66 5.23 -0.74
C ALA A 60 5.91 4.27 -1.91
N ILE A 61 7.12 3.72 -2.04
CA ILE A 61 7.45 2.69 -3.04
C ILE A 61 6.66 1.41 -2.79
N LEU A 62 6.56 0.95 -1.54
CA LEU A 62 5.76 -0.25 -1.20
C LEU A 62 4.28 -0.06 -1.54
N LEU A 63 3.71 1.12 -1.28
CA LEU A 63 2.33 1.45 -1.65
C LEU A 63 2.15 1.50 -3.17
N LEU A 64 3.12 2.06 -3.90
CA LEU A 64 3.11 2.07 -5.36
C LEU A 64 3.11 0.65 -5.93
N ILE A 65 3.96 -0.23 -5.39
CA ILE A 65 4.04 -1.64 -5.80
C ILE A 65 2.72 -2.36 -5.49
N SER A 66 2.16 -2.15 -4.29
CA SER A 66 0.86 -2.72 -3.92
C SER A 66 -0.25 -2.28 -4.88
N TYR A 67 -0.27 -1.00 -5.23
CA TYR A 67 -1.20 -0.46 -6.22
C TYR A 67 -0.98 -1.05 -7.63
N LEU A 68 0.25 -1.22 -8.07
CA LEU A 68 0.57 -1.84 -9.37
C LEU A 68 0.12 -3.31 -9.45
N LEU A 69 0.26 -4.06 -8.35
CA LEU A 69 -0.12 -5.46 -8.25
C LEU A 69 -1.65 -5.65 -8.20
N PHE A 70 -2.33 -4.88 -7.36
CA PHE A 70 -3.75 -5.09 -7.04
C PHE A 70 -4.72 -4.09 -7.69
N GLY A 71 -4.24 -2.92 -8.14
CA GLY A 71 -5.05 -1.84 -8.72
C GLY A 71 -5.38 -2.01 -10.20
N ARG A 72 -4.82 -3.02 -10.89
CA ARG A 72 -5.19 -3.35 -12.28
C ARG A 72 -6.51 -4.12 -12.33
N GLU A 73 -7.60 -3.42 -12.15
CA GLU A 73 -8.91 -3.97 -12.47
C GLU A 73 -9.03 -4.17 -13.99
N LYS A 74 -9.03 -5.43 -14.45
CA LYS A 74 -9.46 -5.75 -15.80
C LYS A 74 -10.94 -5.39 -15.89
N LYS A 75 -11.28 -4.25 -16.51
CA LYS A 75 -12.67 -3.92 -16.87
C LYS A 75 -13.24 -5.11 -17.62
N VAL A 76 -14.11 -5.88 -16.97
CA VAL A 76 -14.82 -6.99 -17.60
C VAL A 76 -15.68 -6.33 -18.69
N LYS A 77 -15.26 -6.46 -19.96
CA LYS A 77 -16.11 -6.07 -21.09
C LYS A 77 -17.33 -6.97 -21.03
N VAL A 78 -18.40 -6.46 -20.43
CA VAL A 78 -19.66 -7.17 -20.29
C VAL A 78 -20.21 -7.38 -21.69
N LYS A 79 -19.99 -8.59 -22.24
CA LYS A 79 -20.39 -9.00 -23.60
C LYS A 79 -21.91 -9.24 -23.70
N HIS A 80 -22.73 -8.49 -22.95
CA HIS A 80 -24.19 -8.67 -22.90
C HIS A 80 -24.91 -7.99 -24.07
N ALA A 81 -24.28 -7.03 -24.76
CA ALA A 81 -24.88 -6.40 -25.95
C ALA A 81 -24.89 -7.29 -27.21
N GLN A 82 -24.24 -8.47 -27.17
CA GLN A 82 -24.08 -9.34 -28.34
C GLN A 82 -25.10 -10.49 -28.38
N ILE A 83 -25.75 -10.81 -27.25
CA ILE A 83 -26.71 -11.92 -27.15
C ILE A 83 -28.11 -11.48 -27.58
N ILE A 84 -28.48 -10.22 -27.34
CA ILE A 84 -29.80 -9.68 -27.71
C ILE A 84 -29.95 -9.53 -29.24
N ARG A 85 -28.88 -9.17 -29.96
CA ARG A 85 -28.91 -9.04 -31.43
C ARG A 85 -29.02 -10.38 -32.18
N LYS A 86 -28.69 -11.51 -31.53
CA LYS A 86 -28.73 -12.84 -32.16
C LYS A 86 -30.09 -13.55 -32.07
N ARG A 87 -31.06 -13.01 -31.33
CA ARG A 87 -32.42 -13.57 -31.17
C ARG A 87 -33.50 -12.81 -31.93
N GLY A 88 -33.13 -11.80 -32.70
CA GLY A 88 -34.04 -11.12 -33.64
C GLY A 88 -33.93 -11.74 -35.03
N TYR A 89 -34.44 -12.96 -35.17
CA TYR A 89 -34.85 -13.60 -36.43
C TYR A 89 -36.19 -14.27 -36.15
#